data_AF-A0A962WK92-F1
#
_entry.id   AF-A0A962WK92-F1
#
_cell.length_a   1.000
_cell.length_b   1.000
_cell.length_c   1.000
_cell.angle_alpha   90.00
_cell.angle_beta   90.00
_cell.angle_gamma   90.00
#
_symmetry.space_group_name_H-M   'P 1'
#
loop_
_entity.id
_entity.type
_entity.pdbx_description
1 polymer ?
#
loop_
_entity_poly.entity_id
_entity_poly.type
_entity_poly.pdbx_seq_one_letter_code
_entity_poly.pdbx_strand_id
1 'polypeptide(L)' 'MSEQQAVVDAHESAELQSFRASVRDWLEANCPVSMRTPMPDDEIVWGGRNAVFKHPDSKLWLERMVAKGWTAPTW' A
#
# COMPACT_ATOMS: atom_id res chain seq x y z
N MET A 1 -0.59 10.65 36.33
CA MET A 1 -0.25 10.37 34.91
C MET A 1 0.80 11.40 34.52
N SER A 2 2.02 10.95 34.21
CA SER A 2 3.19 11.83 34.05
C SER A 2 3.08 12.66 32.76
N GLU A 3 3.40 13.94 32.85
CA GLU A 3 3.49 14.89 31.72
C GLU A 3 4.40 14.36 30.59
N GLN A 4 5.39 13.54 30.94
CA GLN A 4 6.27 12.87 29.97
C GLN A 4 5.54 11.85 29.08
N GLN A 5 4.51 11.15 29.59
CA GLN A 5 3.72 10.21 28.79
C GLN A 5 2.88 10.93 27.74
N ALA A 6 2.25 12.05 28.12
CA ALA A 6 1.41 12.83 27.21
C ALA A 6 2.19 13.42 26.02
N VAL A 7 3.47 13.76 26.23
CA VAL A 7 4.34 14.26 25.16
C VAL A 7 4.75 13.14 24.18
N VAL A 8 5.01 11.94 24.67
CA VAL A 8 5.32 10.77 23.81
C VAL A 8 4.13 10.41 22.94
N ASP A 9 2.93 10.33 23.53
CA ASP A 9 1.71 10.00 22.79
C ASP A 9 1.40 11.06 21.70
N ALA A 10 1.67 12.34 21.99
CA ALA A 10 1.49 13.43 21.04
C ALA A 10 2.53 13.36 19.89
N HIS A 11 3.77 12.96 20.19
CA HIS A 11 4.81 12.76 19.19
C HIS A 11 4.50 11.57 18.27
N GLU A 12 4.11 10.42 18.84
CA GLU A 12 3.68 9.25 18.06
C GLU A 12 2.51 9.59 17.13
N SER A 13 1.51 10.34 17.63
CA SER A 13 0.40 10.79 16.79
C SER A 13 0.88 11.63 15.60
N ALA A 14 1.81 12.57 15.81
CA ALA A 14 2.35 13.41 14.74
C ALA A 14 3.18 12.62 13.71
N GLU A 15 3.99 11.66 14.15
CA GLU A 15 4.75 10.77 13.27
C GLU A 15 3.83 9.89 12.43
N LEU A 16 2.78 9.32 13.04
CA LEU A 16 1.76 8.55 12.34
C LEU A 16 0.99 9.39 11.32
N GLN A 17 0.66 10.64 11.62
CA GLN A 17 0.03 11.53 10.63
C GLN A 17 0.95 11.79 9.44
N SER A 18 2.24 12.04 9.70
CA SER A 18 3.25 12.27 8.66
C SER A 18 3.43 11.04 7.78
N PHE A 19 3.50 9.85 8.39
CA PHE A 19 3.54 8.58 7.67
C PHE A 19 2.30 8.41 6.78
N ARG A 20 1.09 8.60 7.33
CA ARG A 20 -0.17 8.49 6.58
C ARG A 20 -0.24 9.46 5.40
N ALA A 21 0.23 10.70 5.58
CA ALA A 21 0.32 11.68 4.50
C ALA A 21 1.26 11.19 3.39
N SER A 22 2.48 10.78 3.76
CA SER A 22 3.46 10.27 2.78
C SER A 22 2.97 9.03 2.01
N VAL A 23 2.24 8.14 2.69
CA VAL A 23 1.65 6.94 2.07
C VAL A 23 0.55 7.34 1.10
N ARG A 24 -0.31 8.31 1.46
CA ARG A 24 -1.37 8.82 0.57
C ARG A 24 -0.77 9.41 -0.70
N ASP A 25 0.20 10.31 -0.56
CA ASP A 25 0.85 10.96 -1.72
C ASP A 25 1.52 9.91 -2.62
N TRP A 26 2.15 8.90 -2.03
CA TRP A 26 2.77 7.82 -2.79
C TRP A 26 1.71 6.99 -3.54
N LEU A 27 0.61 6.62 -2.88
CA LEU A 27 -0.49 5.90 -3.52
C LEU A 27 -1.14 6.72 -4.64
N GLU A 28 -1.30 8.04 -4.46
CA GLU A 28 -1.84 8.93 -5.47
C GLU A 28 -0.95 9.03 -6.71
N ALA A 29 0.38 8.99 -6.55
CA ALA A 29 1.31 9.00 -7.66
C ALA A 29 1.50 7.62 -8.33
N ASN A 30 1.35 6.53 -7.57
CA ASN A 30 1.79 5.19 -8.01
C ASN A 30 0.67 4.16 -8.19
N CYS A 31 -0.50 4.31 -7.56
CA CYS A 31 -1.62 3.40 -7.80
C CYS A 31 -2.35 3.81 -9.10
N PRO A 32 -2.38 2.94 -10.14
CA PRO A 32 -3.11 3.24 -11.38
C PRO A 32 -4.58 3.57 -11.10
N VAL A 33 -5.15 4.54 -11.83
CA VAL A 33 -6.54 4.99 -11.62
C VAL A 33 -7.53 3.82 -11.77
N SER A 34 -7.28 2.94 -12.74
CA SER A 34 -8.06 1.72 -12.99
C SER A 34 -8.08 0.75 -11.81
N MET A 35 -7.08 0.80 -10.93
CA MET A 35 -6.92 -0.10 -9.77
C MET A 35 -7.45 0.50 -8.47
N ARG A 36 -8.03 1.72 -8.49
CA ARG A 36 -8.63 2.38 -7.31
C ARG A 36 -10.12 2.07 -7.11
N THR A 37 -10.58 1.00 -7.73
CA THR A 37 -11.96 0.51 -7.63
C THR A 37 -11.99 -0.75 -6.77
N PRO A 38 -13.18 -1.13 -6.25
CA PRO A 38 -13.37 -2.49 -5.73
C PRO A 38 -12.93 -3.51 -6.78
N MET A 39 -12.16 -4.53 -6.37
CA MET A 39 -11.64 -5.56 -7.26
C MET A 39 -12.73 -6.57 -7.60
N PRO A 40 -13.08 -6.76 -8.90
CA PRO A 40 -13.95 -7.85 -9.33
C PRO A 40 -13.31 -9.23 -9.12
N ASP A 41 -14.12 -10.25 -8.86
CA ASP A 41 -13.65 -11.62 -8.62
C ASP A 41 -12.84 -12.19 -9.80
N ASP A 42 -13.21 -11.84 -11.03
CA ASP A 42 -12.56 -12.32 -12.26
C ASP A 42 -11.30 -11.51 -12.64
N GLU A 43 -10.96 -10.48 -11.86
CA GLU A 43 -9.76 -9.66 -12.00
C GLU A 43 -8.74 -9.91 -10.88
N ILE A 44 -9.04 -10.83 -9.96
CA ILE A 44 -8.11 -11.24 -8.91
C ILE A 44 -6.87 -11.87 -9.55
N VAL A 45 -5.71 -11.27 -9.28
CA VAL A 45 -4.41 -11.83 -9.67
C VAL A 45 -3.97 -12.83 -8.62
N TRP A 46 -3.99 -14.11 -8.99
CA TRP A 46 -3.49 -15.19 -8.16
C TRP A 46 -1.97 -15.37 -8.31
N GLY A 47 -1.29 -15.62 -7.20
CA GLY A 47 0.13 -15.93 -7.18
C GLY A 47 0.45 -17.28 -7.85
N GLY A 48 1.65 -17.41 -8.40
CA GLY A 48 2.13 -18.64 -9.05
C GLY A 48 3.19 -18.37 -10.11
N ARG A 49 3.84 -19.41 -10.63
CA ARG A 49 4.89 -19.25 -11.65
C ARG A 49 4.37 -18.68 -12.97
N ASN A 50 3.10 -18.90 -13.28
CA ASN A 50 2.45 -18.51 -14.54
C ASN A 50 1.23 -17.62 -14.28
N ALA A 51 1.39 -16.57 -13.46
CA ALA A 51 0.31 -15.63 -13.20
C ALA A 51 -0.18 -14.99 -14.52
N VAL A 52 -1.50 -14.95 -14.69
CA VAL A 52 -2.16 -14.31 -15.84
C VAL A 52 -2.77 -13.00 -15.37
N PHE A 53 -2.46 -11.92 -16.08
CA PHE A 53 -2.96 -10.59 -15.78
C PHE A 53 -4.04 -10.22 -16.80
N LYS A 54 -5.30 -10.14 -16.34
CA LYS A 54 -6.41 -9.71 -17.19
C LYS A 54 -6.29 -8.24 -17.59
N HIS A 55 -5.77 -7.41 -16.68
CA HIS A 55 -5.48 -6.00 -16.91
C HIS A 55 -3.98 -5.72 -16.79
N PRO A 56 -3.35 -4.99 -17.73
CA PRO A 56 -1.92 -4.67 -17.66
C PRO A 56 -1.56 -3.86 -16.41
N ASP A 57 -2.45 -2.95 -15.98
CA ASP A 57 -2.22 -2.15 -14.76
C ASP A 57 -2.16 -2.99 -13.48
N SER A 58 -2.76 -4.18 -13.43
CA SER A 58 -2.63 -5.08 -12.28
C SER A 58 -1.19 -5.60 -12.14
N LYS A 59 -0.52 -5.87 -13.27
CA LYS A 59 0.90 -6.24 -13.28
C LYS A 59 1.78 -5.07 -12.86
N LEU A 60 1.56 -3.90 -13.46
CA LEU A 60 2.28 -2.68 -13.12
C LEU A 60 2.14 -2.33 -11.63
N TRP A 61 0.94 -2.50 -11.09
CA TRP A 61 0.68 -2.25 -9.68
C TRP A 61 1.44 -3.22 -8.78
N LEU A 62 1.43 -4.51 -9.11
CA LEU A 62 2.23 -5.51 -8.40
C LEU A 62 3.73 -5.17 -8.43
N GLU A 63 4.28 -4.81 -9.58
CA GLU A 63 5.69 -4.43 -9.72
C GLU A 63 6.07 -3.22 -8.85
N ARG A 64 5.19 -2.20 -8.79
CA ARG A 64 5.39 -1.03 -7.92
C ARG A 64 5.35 -1.39 -6.44
N MET A 65 4.42 -2.27 -6.05
CA MET A 65 4.32 -2.75 -4.66
C MET A 65 5.54 -3.59 -4.27
N VAL A 66 6.06 -4.43 -5.17
CA VAL A 66 7.30 -5.19 -4.96
C VAL A 66 8.49 -4.25 -4.81
N ALA A 67 8.65 -3.27 -5.71
CA ALA A 67 9.74 -2.30 -5.64
C ALA A 67 9.70 -1.45 -4.37
N LYS A 68 8.49 -1.14 -3.87
CA LYS A 68 8.27 -0.42 -2.60
C LYS A 68 8.51 -1.29 -1.37
N GLY A 69 8.57 -2.62 -1.52
CA GLY A 69 8.70 -3.56 -0.41
C GLY A 69 7.39 -3.76 0.37
N TRP A 70 6.24 -3.50 -0.25
CA TRP A 70 4.92 -3.60 0.36
C TRP A 70 4.18 -4.91 0.03
N THR A 71 4.94 -5.93 -0.38
CA THR A 71 4.44 -7.29 -0.55
C THR A 71 4.95 -8.19 0.59
N ALA A 72 4.25 -9.30 0.84
CA ALA A 72 4.64 -10.30 1.84
C ALA A 72 5.04 -11.61 1.13
N PRO A 73 6.25 -11.72 0.55
CA PRO A 73 6.64 -12.88 -0.27
C PRO A 73 6.94 -14.15 0.54
N THR A 74 7.14 -14.05 1.86
CA THR A 74 7.64 -15.13 2.73
C THR A 74 6.69 -15.50 3.87
N TRP A 75 5.39 -15.20 3.73
CA TRP A 75 4.35 -15.68 4.65
C TRP A 75 4.29 -17.20 4.78
#